data_AF-A0A920GS70-F1
#
_entry.id   AF-A0A920GS70-F1
#
_cell.length_a   1.000
_cell.length_b   1.000
_cell.length_c   1.000
_cell.angle_alpha   90.00
_cell.angle_beta   90.00
_cell.angle_gamma   90.00
#
_symmetry.space_group_name_H-M   'P 1'
#
loop_
_entity.id
_entity.type
_entity.pdbx_description
1 polymer ?
#
loop_
_entity_poly.entity_id
_entity_poly.type
_entity_poly.pdbx_seq_one_letter_code
_entity_poly.pdbx_strand_id
1 'polypeptide(L)'
;MTNILELTNQEVLMRASADLRLGIPIVLAGKGIDAVVAPIDVLSQTRLDQLKSIDENSFILITARRAQTLKCPVYDGNFARIEVGQAPKISSLKAIADPSLDLKNPLKGPF
;
A
#
# COMPACT_ATOMS: atom_id res chain seq x y z
N MET A 1 35.38 10.96 7.06
CA MET A 1 35.74 9.78 6.24
C MET A 1 34.46 9.26 5.64
N THR A 2 34.37 9.19 4.31
CA THR A 2 33.18 8.64 3.63
C THR A 2 33.19 7.13 3.79
N ASN A 3 32.15 6.57 4.40
CA ASN A 3 32.04 5.13 4.57
C ASN A 3 31.64 4.51 3.22
N ILE A 4 32.61 3.94 2.50
CA ILE A 4 32.41 3.39 1.14
C ILE A 4 31.43 2.19 1.15
N LEU A 5 31.14 1.61 2.32
CA LEU A 5 30.21 0.51 2.49
C LEU A 5 28.76 0.96 2.78
N GLU A 6 28.53 2.25 3.02
CA GLU A 6 27.16 2.77 3.19
C GLU A 6 26.44 2.85 1.85
N LEU A 7 25.18 2.43 1.83
CA LEU A 7 24.33 2.51 0.65
C LEU A 7 24.05 3.98 0.33
N THR A 8 24.20 4.33 -0.94
CA THR A 8 23.73 5.61 -1.47
C THR A 8 22.19 5.66 -1.47
N ASN A 9 21.63 6.88 -1.44
CA ASN A 9 20.18 7.06 -1.55
C ASN A 9 19.58 6.40 -2.80
N GLN A 10 20.33 6.39 -3.91
CA GLN A 10 19.91 5.75 -5.14
C GLN A 10 19.86 4.21 -4.99
N GLU A 11 20.85 3.60 -4.35
CA GLU A 11 20.84 2.15 -4.08
C GLU A 11 19.72 1.76 -3.12
N VAL A 12 19.48 2.56 -2.08
CA VAL A 12 18.33 2.35 -1.16
C VAL A 12 17.01 2.40 -1.94
N LEU A 13 16.82 3.40 -2.78
CA LEU A 13 15.61 3.54 -3.60
C LEU A 13 15.42 2.37 -4.57
N MET A 14 16.50 1.94 -5.24
CA MET A 14 16.47 0.82 -6.19
C MET A 14 16.15 -0.50 -5.48
N ARG A 15 16.73 -0.73 -4.30
CA ARG A 15 16.41 -1.91 -3.46
C ARG A 15 14.96 -1.89 -3.01
N ALA A 16 14.48 -0.79 -2.45
CA ALA A 16 13.09 -0.66 -2.02
C ALA A 16 12.10 -0.91 -3.18
N SER A 17 12.42 -0.39 -4.37
CA SER A 17 11.59 -0.60 -5.57
C SER A 17 11.64 -2.04 -6.09
N ALA A 18 12.75 -2.74 -5.92
CA ALA A 18 12.88 -4.16 -6.26
C ALA A 18 12.11 -5.04 -5.27
N ASP A 19 12.26 -4.77 -3.98
CA ASP A 19 11.57 -5.48 -2.90
C ASP A 19 10.05 -5.38 -3.06
N LEU A 20 9.52 -4.18 -3.32
CA LEU A 20 8.09 -4.00 -3.60
C LEU A 20 7.62 -4.80 -4.83
N ARG A 21 8.42 -4.88 -5.91
CA ARG A 21 8.06 -5.71 -7.07
C ARG A 21 8.06 -7.21 -6.76
N LEU A 22 8.87 -7.63 -5.80
CA LEU A 22 8.91 -9.02 -5.30
C LEU A 22 7.87 -9.29 -4.20
N GLY A 23 7.05 -8.29 -3.83
CA GLY A 23 6.06 -8.41 -2.78
C GLY A 23 6.62 -8.38 -1.37
N ILE A 24 7.85 -7.91 -1.20
CA ILE A 24 8.53 -7.76 0.08
C ILE A 24 8.13 -6.39 0.66
N PRO A 25 7.52 -6.33 1.86
CA PRO A 25 7.23 -5.07 2.52
C PRO A 25 8.50 -4.28 2.85
N ILE A 26 8.44 -2.96 2.77
CA ILE A 26 9.53 -2.05 3.12
C ILE A 26 9.11 -1.15 4.29
N VAL A 27 10.09 -0.54 4.95
CA VAL A 27 9.85 0.49 5.97
C VAL A 27 10.28 1.83 5.40
N LEU A 28 9.37 2.81 5.43
CA LEU A 28 9.68 4.21 5.18
C LEU A 28 9.88 4.89 6.54
N ALA A 29 11.13 5.26 6.83
CA ALA A 29 11.47 5.96 8.05
C ALA A 29 11.15 7.47 7.94
N GLY A 30 10.36 7.99 8.86
CA GLY A 30 9.91 9.39 8.86
C GLY A 30 10.47 10.19 10.04
N LYS A 31 10.09 11.47 10.12
CA LYS A 31 10.37 12.28 11.32
C LYS A 31 9.37 11.96 12.42
N GLY A 32 9.61 10.87 13.14
CA GLY A 32 8.85 10.47 14.34
C GLY A 32 7.74 9.43 14.09
N ILE A 33 7.39 9.15 12.83
CA ILE A 33 6.47 8.06 12.45
C ILE A 33 7.10 7.30 11.30
N ASP A 34 7.24 5.99 11.48
CA ASP A 34 7.66 5.07 10.44
C ASP A 34 6.44 4.35 9.86
N ALA A 35 6.49 4.01 8.58
CA ALA A 35 5.40 3.31 7.91
C ALA A 35 5.90 2.01 7.28
N VAL A 36 5.20 0.91 7.56
CA VAL A 36 5.38 -0.34 6.83
C VAL A 36 4.51 -0.29 5.58
N VAL A 37 5.14 -0.41 4.41
CA VAL A 37 4.47 -0.33 3.12
C VAL A 37 4.55 -1.68 2.42
N ALA A 38 3.40 -2.22 2.03
CA ALA A 38 3.30 -3.47 1.30
C ALA A 38 2.50 -3.28 -0.01
N PRO A 39 2.92 -3.93 -1.10
CA PRO A 39 2.25 -3.85 -2.39
C PRO A 39 1.01 -4.77 -2.41
N ILE A 40 -0.17 -4.21 -2.72
CA ILE A 40 -1.46 -4.93 -2.59
C ILE A 40 -1.64 -6.03 -3.64
N ASP A 41 -1.13 -5.82 -4.85
CA ASP A 41 -1.25 -6.72 -6.00
C ASP A 41 -0.74 -8.15 -5.69
N VAL A 42 0.38 -8.26 -4.98
CA VAL A 42 1.02 -9.53 -4.61
C VAL A 42 0.85 -9.91 -3.14
N LEU A 43 0.15 -9.09 -2.34
CA LEU A 43 -0.11 -9.39 -0.93
C LEU A 43 -1.01 -10.64 -0.77
N SER A 44 -0.70 -11.47 0.24
CA SER A 44 -1.50 -12.64 0.64
C SER A 44 -2.34 -12.32 1.88
N GLN A 45 -3.39 -13.10 2.14
CA GLN A 45 -4.22 -12.92 3.36
C GLN A 45 -3.36 -13.04 4.63
N THR A 46 -2.51 -14.06 4.72
CA THR A 46 -1.65 -14.28 5.88
C THR A 46 -0.73 -13.09 6.15
N ARG A 47 -0.15 -12.48 5.11
CA ARG A 47 0.69 -11.29 5.27
C ARG A 47 -0.13 -10.05 5.66
N LEU A 48 -1.34 -9.90 5.12
CA LEU A 48 -2.27 -8.85 5.51
C LEU A 48 -2.59 -8.94 7.01
N ASP A 49 -2.92 -10.13 7.50
CA ASP A 49 -3.25 -10.36 8.91
C ASP A 49 -2.04 -10.03 9.81
N GLN A 50 -0.83 -10.39 9.40
CA GLN A 50 0.40 -10.02 10.09
C GLN A 50 0.64 -8.51 10.10
N LEU A 51 0.43 -7.81 8.98
CA LEU A 51 0.56 -6.36 8.92
C LEU A 51 -0.45 -5.66 9.83
N LYS A 52 -1.69 -6.16 9.90
CA LYS A 52 -2.71 -5.63 10.80
C LYS A 52 -2.38 -5.85 12.28
N SER A 53 -1.62 -6.89 12.62
CA SER A 53 -1.14 -7.08 14.00
C SER A 53 -0.04 -6.11 14.42
N ILE A 54 0.58 -5.41 13.47
CA ILE A 54 1.57 -4.36 13.75
C ILE A 54 0.85 -3.05 14.08
N ASP A 55 -0.14 -2.67 13.27
CA ASP A 55 -0.98 -1.49 13.49
C ASP A 55 -2.41 -1.75 13.01
N GLU A 56 -3.35 -1.60 13.94
CA GLU A 56 -4.79 -1.77 13.68
C GLU A 56 -5.33 -0.66 12.76
N ASN A 57 -4.66 0.50 12.71
CA ASN A 57 -5.04 1.67 11.90
C ASN A 57 -4.48 1.65 10.47
N SER A 58 -4.13 0.46 9.96
CA SER A 58 -3.70 0.30 8.58
C SER A 58 -4.74 0.80 7.57
N PHE A 59 -4.25 1.45 6.51
CA PHE A 59 -5.07 1.99 5.42
C PHE A 59 -4.53 1.58 4.05
N ILE A 60 -5.38 1.59 3.05
CA ILE A 60 -5.01 1.43 1.65
C ILE A 60 -4.70 2.81 1.07
N LEU A 61 -3.55 2.92 0.40
CA LEU A 61 -3.20 4.10 -0.39
C LEU A 61 -3.46 3.81 -1.87
N ILE A 62 -4.34 4.59 -2.50
CA ILE A 62 -4.55 4.55 -3.95
C ILE A 62 -4.24 5.92 -4.57
N THR A 63 -3.82 5.90 -5.83
CA THR A 63 -3.62 7.14 -6.60
C THR A 63 -4.93 7.91 -6.78
N ALA A 64 -4.84 9.24 -6.90
CA ALA A 64 -6.00 10.10 -7.16
C ALA A 64 -6.78 9.65 -8.41
N ARG A 65 -6.09 9.20 -9.46
CA ARG A 65 -6.72 8.64 -10.67
C ARG A 65 -7.60 7.44 -10.34
N ARG A 66 -7.10 6.49 -9.53
CA ARG A 66 -7.88 5.31 -9.12
C ARG A 66 -9.04 5.70 -8.20
N ALA A 67 -8.80 6.61 -7.26
CA ALA A 67 -9.81 7.13 -6.35
C ALA A 67 -10.99 7.77 -7.10
N GLN A 68 -10.72 8.58 -8.12
CA GLN A 68 -11.74 9.18 -8.98
C GLN A 68 -12.62 8.12 -9.67
N THR A 69 -12.03 7.05 -10.22
CA THR A 69 -12.78 5.94 -10.81
C THR A 69 -13.71 5.27 -9.80
N LEU A 70 -13.22 5.10 -8.56
CA LEU A 70 -13.96 4.48 -7.46
C LEU A 70 -14.90 5.44 -6.73
N LYS A 71 -14.94 6.72 -7.14
CA LYS A 71 -15.67 7.82 -6.46
C LYS A 71 -15.27 7.98 -4.98
N CYS A 72 -14.01 7.69 -4.66
CA CYS A 72 -13.43 7.91 -3.34
C CYS A 72 -12.90 9.36 -3.22
N PRO A 73 -13.16 10.08 -2.12
CA PRO A 73 -12.63 11.43 -1.91
C PRO A 73 -11.10 11.47 -1.90
N VAL A 74 -10.51 12.49 -2.54
CA VAL A 74 -9.06 12.74 -2.54
C VAL A 74 -8.79 14.00 -1.73
N TYR A 75 -8.23 13.84 -0.53
CA TYR A 75 -7.94 14.97 0.37
C TYR A 75 -6.55 15.59 0.11
N ASP A 76 -5.53 14.76 -0.14
CA ASP A 76 -4.11 15.17 -0.23
C ASP A 76 -3.65 15.45 -1.68
N GLY A 77 -4.59 15.62 -2.61
CA GLY A 77 -4.35 15.94 -4.03
C GLY A 77 -3.85 14.78 -4.91
N ASN A 78 -2.92 13.96 -4.41
CA ASN A 78 -2.28 12.90 -5.21
C ASN A 78 -2.75 11.48 -4.88
N PHE A 79 -3.27 11.28 -3.66
CA PHE A 79 -3.66 9.96 -3.16
C PHE A 79 -4.93 10.06 -2.32
N ALA A 80 -5.68 8.95 -2.30
CA ALA A 80 -6.72 8.72 -1.32
C ALA A 80 -6.27 7.62 -0.34
N ARG A 81 -6.63 7.81 0.93
CA ARG A 81 -6.44 6.83 1.99
C ARG A 81 -7.80 6.22 2.29
N ILE A 82 -7.90 4.90 2.22
CA ILE A 82 -9.13 4.16 2.50
C ILE A 82 -8.88 3.33 3.76
N GLU A 83 -9.67 3.57 4.79
CA GLU A 83 -9.60 2.77 6.01
C GLU A 83 -9.90 1.30 5.71
N VAL A 84 -9.13 0.41 6.33
CA VAL A 84 -9.32 -1.02 6.20
C VAL A 84 -10.12 -1.50 7.39
N GLY A 85 -11.34 -1.99 7.15
CA GLY A 85 -12.20 -2.56 8.20
C GLY A 85 -11.48 -3.66 9.00
N GLN A 86 -12.04 -4.07 10.14
CA GLN A 86 -11.34 -4.93 11.11
C GLN A 86 -10.81 -6.25 10.53
N ALA A 87 -11.58 -6.93 9.67
CA ALA A 87 -11.21 -8.22 9.07
C ALA A 87 -11.37 -8.18 7.53
N PRO A 88 -10.47 -7.48 6.82
CA PRO A 88 -10.54 -7.34 5.37
C PRO A 88 -10.17 -8.67 4.70
N LYS A 89 -10.89 -9.02 3.63
CA LYS A 89 -10.43 -10.06 2.71
C LYS A 89 -9.46 -9.46 1.71
N ILE A 90 -8.33 -10.11 1.47
CA ILE A 90 -7.32 -9.66 0.51
C ILE A 90 -7.91 -9.53 -0.90
N SER A 91 -8.89 -10.37 -1.26
CA SER A 91 -9.60 -10.27 -2.54
C SER A 91 -10.35 -8.93 -2.70
N SER A 92 -10.94 -8.41 -1.62
CA SER A 92 -11.60 -7.10 -1.62
C SER A 92 -10.58 -5.98 -1.81
N LEU A 93 -9.42 -6.05 -1.15
CA LEU A 93 -8.37 -5.03 -1.30
C LEU A 93 -7.75 -5.05 -2.70
N LYS A 94 -7.53 -6.24 -3.27
CA LYS A 94 -7.09 -6.40 -4.65
C LYS A 94 -8.12 -5.86 -5.64
N ALA A 95 -9.41 -6.07 -5.40
CA ALA A 95 -10.45 -5.47 -6.23
C ALA A 95 -10.39 -3.93 -6.20
N ILE A 96 -10.11 -3.31 -5.04
CA ILE A 96 -9.92 -1.86 -4.94
C ILE A 96 -8.70 -1.43 -5.76
N ALA A 97 -7.57 -2.12 -5.65
CA ALA A 97 -6.32 -1.73 -6.30
C ALA A 97 -6.30 -1.97 -7.82
N ASP A 98 -6.88 -3.09 -8.30
CA ASP A 98 -6.77 -3.54 -9.70
C ASP A 98 -7.97 -3.11 -10.55
N PRO A 99 -7.78 -2.20 -11.54
CA PRO A 99 -8.85 -1.77 -12.44
C PRO A 99 -9.45 -2.89 -13.29
N SER A 100 -8.69 -3.95 -13.59
CA SER A 100 -9.18 -5.07 -14.41
C SER A 100 -10.30 -5.86 -13.72
N LEU A 101 -10.40 -5.73 -12.39
CA LEU A 101 -11.42 -6.38 -11.58
C LEU A 101 -12.70 -5.56 -11.46
N ASP A 102 -12.80 -4.42 -12.14
CA ASP A 102 -13.91 -3.48 -11.92
C ASP A 102 -15.28 -4.03 -12.28
N LEU A 103 -15.38 -4.64 -13.47
CA LEU A 103 -16.63 -5.22 -13.95
C LEU A 103 -17.03 -6.47 -13.17
N LYS A 104 -16.05 -7.23 -12.66
CA LYS A 104 -16.30 -8.46 -11.88
C LYS A 104 -16.75 -8.16 -10.45
N ASN A 105 -16.35 -7.01 -9.92
CA ASN A 105 -16.64 -6.59 -8.54
C ASN A 105 -17.25 -5.18 -8.55
N PRO A 106 -18.49 -5.00 -9.02
CA PRO A 106 -19.06 -3.68 -9.27
C PRO A 106 -19.26 -2.86 -7.98
N LEU A 107 -19.37 -3.52 -6.82
CA LEU A 107 -19.57 -2.88 -5.52
C LEU A 107 -18.33 -3.09 -4.65
N LYS A 108 -17.51 -2.03 -4.49
CA LYS A 108 -16.27 -2.05 -3.67
C LYS A 108 -16.28 -1.10 -2.46
N GLY A 109 -17.22 -0.16 -2.43
CA GLY A 109 -17.38 0.83 -1.35
C GLY A 109 -18.53 0.47 -0.41
N PRO A 110 -19.05 1.44 0.37
CA PRO A 110 -18.75 2.89 0.31
C PRO A 110 -17.32 3.25 0.76
N PHE A 111 -16.80 4.37 0.24
CA PHE A 111 -15.50 4.96 0.59
C PHE A 111 -15.69 6.38 1.12
#